data_AF-A0A948G2C9-F1
#
_entry.id   AF-A0A948G2C9-F1
#
_cell.length_a   1.000
_cell.length_b   1.000
_cell.length_c   1.000
_cell.angle_alpha   90.00
_cell.angle_beta   90.00
_cell.angle_gamma   90.00
#
_symmetry.space_group_name_H-M   'P 1'
#
loop_
_entity.id
_entity.type
_entity.pdbx_description
1 polymer ?
#
loop_
_entity_poly.entity_id
_entity_poly.type
_entity_poly.pdbx_seq_one_letter_code
_entity_poly.pdbx_strand_id
1 'polypeptide(L)'
;MKRAIYILLAIILGLVVSIGLHALAEMWYLNWAENTGHEVVWSKYFGLGGCALPIYLQYGLFALGIVGGYLLGRWWWKLVYIEGRYWRHKRN
;
A
#
# COMPACT_ATOMS: atom_id res chain seq x y z
N MET A 1 -16.94 -17.45 -4.89
CA MET A 1 -16.75 -16.86 -3.55
C MET A 1 -15.28 -16.78 -3.12
N LYS A 2 -14.52 -17.90 -3.09
CA LYS A 2 -13.11 -17.93 -2.62
C LYS A 2 -12.19 -16.89 -3.29
N ARG A 3 -12.32 -16.69 -4.60
CA ARG A 3 -11.56 -15.68 -5.36
C ARG A 3 -11.82 -14.26 -4.90
N ALA A 4 -13.08 -13.92 -4.64
CA ALA A 4 -13.47 -12.57 -4.23
C ALA A 4 -12.93 -12.26 -2.84
N ILE A 5 -13.04 -13.20 -1.90
CA ILE A 5 -12.51 -13.07 -0.54
C ILE A 5 -10.98 -12.87 -0.60
N TYR A 6 -10.28 -13.65 -1.42
CA TYR A 6 -8.83 -13.54 -1.56
C TYR A 6 -8.39 -12.17 -2.08
N ILE A 7 -9.05 -11.67 -3.13
CA ILE A 7 -8.77 -10.34 -3.69
C ILE A 7 -9.09 -9.25 -2.65
N LEU A 8 -10.20 -9.39 -1.91
CA LEU A 8 -10.59 -8.43 -0.89
C LEU A 8 -9.58 -8.38 0.26
N LEU A 9 -9.09 -9.54 0.72
CA LEU A 9 -8.00 -9.61 1.70
C LEU A 9 -6.70 -8.99 1.18
N ALA A 10 -6.37 -9.17 -0.11
CA ALA A 10 -5.20 -8.54 -0.71
C ALA A 10 -5.33 -7.02 -0.82
N ILE A 11 -6.55 -6.49 -1.06
CA ILE A 11 -6.82 -5.05 -0.99
C ILE A 11 -6.63 -4.53 0.43
N ILE A 12 -7.17 -5.22 1.44
CA ILE A 12 -6.98 -4.85 2.85
C ILE A 12 -5.49 -4.84 3.19
N LEU A 13 -4.74 -5.87 2.77
CA LEU A 13 -3.30 -5.92 2.93
C LEU A 13 -2.59 -4.74 2.25
N GLY A 14 -2.97 -4.42 1.01
CA GLY A 14 -2.45 -3.26 0.28
C GLY A 14 -2.69 -1.94 1.00
N LEU A 15 -3.86 -1.77 1.63
CA LEU A 15 -4.16 -0.62 2.47
C LEU A 15 -3.27 -0.56 3.72
N VAL A 16 -3.06 -1.68 4.41
CA VAL A 16 -2.15 -1.73 5.58
C VAL A 16 -0.72 -1.36 5.18
N VAL A 17 -0.23 -1.89 4.05
CA VAL A 17 1.09 -1.55 3.51
C VAL A 17 1.16 -0.06 3.15
N SER A 18 0.11 0.49 2.55
CA SER A 18 0.04 1.92 2.24
C SER A 18 0.14 2.81 3.48
N ILE A 19 -0.47 2.42 4.60
CA ILE A 19 -0.36 3.17 5.87
C ILE A 19 1.08 3.11 6.39
N GLY A 20 1.73 1.93 6.31
CA GLY A 20 3.14 1.79 6.68
C GLY A 20 4.07 2.65 5.82
N LEU A 21 3.89 2.64 4.50
CA LEU A 21 4.65 3.47 3.58
C LEU A 21 4.41 4.96 3.83
N HIS A 22 3.20 5.35 4.17
CA HIS A 22 2.88 6.73 4.52
C HIS A 22 3.65 7.18 5.77
N ALA A 23 3.63 6.39 6.83
CA ALA A 23 4.38 6.68 8.06
C ALA A 23 5.89 6.76 7.81
N LEU A 24 6.45 5.85 7.00
CA LEU A 24 7.88 5.87 6.65
C LEU A 24 8.25 7.11 5.83
N ALA A 25 7.41 7.49 4.86
CA ALA A 25 7.62 8.70 4.07
C ALA A 25 7.58 9.95 4.95
N GLU A 26 6.69 10.01 5.93
CA GLU A 26 6.61 11.11 6.91
C GLU A 26 7.84 11.18 7.80
N MET A 27 8.26 10.06 8.39
CA MET A 27 9.49 10.00 9.20
C MET A 27 10.72 10.45 8.41
N TRP A 28 10.85 9.99 7.17
CA TRP A 28 11.96 10.36 6.31
C TRP A 28 11.93 11.86 5.94
N TYR A 29 10.75 12.38 5.57
CA TYR A 29 10.59 13.79 5.22
C TYR A 29 10.87 14.72 6.39
N LEU A 30 10.38 14.40 7.58
CA LEU A 30 10.64 15.18 8.80
C LEU A 30 12.13 15.19 9.14
N ASN A 31 12.78 14.04 9.10
CA ASN A 31 14.23 13.95 9.35
C ASN A 31 15.03 14.75 8.29
N TRP A 32 14.63 14.70 7.03
CA TRP A 32 15.26 15.49 5.98
C TRP A 32 15.06 17.01 6.19
N ALA A 33 13.85 17.44 6.55
CA ALA A 33 13.54 18.84 6.80
C ALA A 33 14.30 19.39 8.01
N GLU A 34 14.41 18.61 9.09
CA GLU A 34 15.19 18.94 10.28
C GLU A 34 16.69 19.14 9.94
N ASN A 35 17.26 18.23 9.15
CA ASN A 35 18.67 18.31 8.74
C ASN A 35 18.99 19.44 7.75
N THR A 36 17.98 19.91 7.01
CA THR A 36 18.16 20.96 5.98
C THR A 36 17.68 22.34 6.44
N GLY A 37 17.07 22.44 7.62
CA GLY A 37 16.46 23.68 8.12
C GLY A 37 15.25 24.13 7.31
N HIS A 38 14.61 23.23 6.57
CA HIS A 38 13.43 23.53 5.77
C HIS A 38 12.18 23.58 6.65
N GLU A 39 11.37 24.64 6.48
CA GLU A 39 10.10 24.75 7.19
C GLU A 39 9.08 23.74 6.68
N VAL A 40 8.49 22.98 7.61
CA VAL A 40 7.47 21.97 7.30
C VAL A 40 6.11 22.64 7.26
N VAL A 41 5.50 22.66 6.07
CA VAL A 41 4.10 23.09 5.92
C VAL A 41 3.18 21.93 6.32
N TRP A 42 2.57 22.07 7.48
CA TRP A 42 1.59 21.10 7.97
C TRP A 42 0.30 21.20 7.19
N SER A 43 -0.11 20.10 6.58
CA SER A 43 -1.41 19.97 5.93
C SER A 43 -2.39 19.19 6.81
N LYS A 44 -3.70 19.37 6.60
CA LYS A 44 -4.71 18.60 7.33
C LYS A 44 -4.92 17.25 6.66
N TYR A 45 -4.75 16.15 7.40
CA TYR A 45 -5.03 14.81 6.90
C TYR A 45 -6.53 14.51 7.04
N PHE A 46 -7.28 14.40 5.93
CA PHE A 46 -8.74 14.18 5.99
C PHE A 46 -9.50 15.21 6.87
N GLY A 47 -8.97 16.43 7.00
CA GLY A 47 -9.56 17.49 7.85
C GLY A 47 -9.27 17.36 9.35
N LEU A 48 -8.52 16.34 9.77
CA LEU A 48 -8.17 16.06 11.16
C LEU A 48 -6.64 16.00 11.34
N GLY A 49 -6.14 16.60 12.41
CA GLY A 49 -4.71 16.58 12.74
C GLY A 49 -3.82 17.35 11.75
N GLY A 50 -2.51 17.32 12.01
CA GLY A 50 -1.47 17.83 11.12
C GLY A 50 -0.68 16.66 10.54
N CYS A 51 -0.46 16.66 9.23
CA CYS A 51 0.41 15.75 8.54
C CYS A 51 1.46 16.55 7.76
N ALA A 52 2.71 16.15 7.87
CA ALA A 52 3.84 16.86 7.25
C ALA A 52 3.89 16.63 5.73
N LEU A 53 3.29 15.54 5.24
CA LEU A 53 3.25 15.22 3.83
C LEU A 53 2.20 16.07 3.09
N PRO A 54 2.48 16.50 1.84
CA PRO A 54 1.51 17.18 1.01
C PRO A 54 0.33 16.26 0.65
N ILE A 55 -0.84 16.88 0.49
CA ILE A 55 -2.13 16.19 0.28
C ILE A 55 -2.14 15.23 -0.93
N TYR A 56 -1.40 15.58 -1.98
CA TYR A 56 -1.26 14.73 -3.17
C TYR A 56 -0.57 13.41 -2.86
N LEU A 57 0.43 13.42 -1.97
CA LEU A 57 1.14 12.19 -1.58
C LEU A 57 0.26 11.31 -0.68
N GLN A 58 -0.52 11.92 0.22
CA GLN A 58 -1.49 11.21 1.07
C GLN A 58 -2.49 10.41 0.23
N TYR A 59 -3.19 11.08 -0.70
CA TYR A 59 -4.14 10.41 -1.58
C TYR A 59 -3.46 9.48 -2.58
N GLY A 60 -2.27 9.83 -3.06
CA GLY A 60 -1.49 9.01 -3.97
C GLY A 60 -1.10 7.67 -3.36
N LEU A 61 -0.56 7.67 -2.14
CA LEU A 61 -0.22 6.46 -1.39
C LEU A 61 -1.45 5.59 -1.15
N PHE A 62 -2.55 6.20 -0.70
CA PHE A 62 -3.79 5.48 -0.45
C PHE A 62 -4.35 4.81 -1.73
N ALA A 63 -4.40 5.56 -2.84
CA ALA A 63 -4.82 5.04 -4.13
C ALA A 63 -3.89 3.91 -4.62
N LEU A 64 -2.58 4.07 -4.44
CA LEU A 64 -1.58 3.04 -4.75
C LEU A 64 -1.76 1.80 -3.88
N GLY A 65 -2.15 1.94 -2.61
CA GLY A 65 -2.48 0.82 -1.74
C GLY A 65 -3.65 -0.01 -2.26
N ILE A 66 -4.73 0.66 -2.70
CA ILE A 66 -5.91 0.00 -3.27
C ILE A 66 -5.57 -0.69 -4.61
N VAL A 67 -4.97 0.06 -5.53
CA VAL A 67 -4.64 -0.44 -6.87
C VAL A 67 -3.59 -1.55 -6.78
N GLY A 68 -2.54 -1.34 -5.99
CA GLY A 68 -1.49 -2.30 -5.72
C GLY A 68 -2.04 -3.57 -5.06
N GLY A 69 -2.86 -3.44 -4.02
CA GLY A 69 -3.51 -4.58 -3.36
C GLY A 69 -4.41 -5.39 -4.30
N TYR A 70 -5.17 -4.73 -5.17
CA TYR A 70 -5.99 -5.39 -6.18
C TYR A 70 -5.15 -6.17 -7.20
N LEU A 71 -4.12 -5.53 -7.76
CA LEU A 71 -3.22 -6.14 -8.74
C LEU A 71 -2.45 -7.33 -8.13
N LEU A 72 -1.93 -7.15 -6.91
CA LEU A 72 -1.26 -8.20 -6.16
C LEU A 72 -2.21 -9.38 -5.90
N GLY A 73 -3.43 -9.11 -5.46
CA GLY A 73 -4.45 -10.14 -5.24
C GLY A 73 -4.80 -10.92 -6.51
N ARG A 74 -4.88 -10.25 -7.66
CA ARG A 74 -5.08 -10.92 -8.96
C ARG A 74 -3.87 -11.75 -9.38
N TRP A 75 -2.67 -11.22 -9.20
CA TRP A 75 -1.43 -11.88 -9.58
C TRP A 75 -1.17 -13.12 -8.72
N TRP A 76 -1.27 -13.01 -7.40
CA TRP A 76 -1.17 -14.14 -6.48
C TRP A 76 -2.26 -15.18 -6.69
N TRP A 77 -3.50 -14.76 -6.98
CA TRP A 77 -4.55 -15.73 -7.34
C TRP A 77 -4.17 -16.54 -8.57
N LYS A 78 -3.65 -15.89 -9.62
CA LYS A 78 -3.17 -16.57 -10.83
C LYS A 78 -2.02 -17.52 -10.50
N LEU A 79 -1.04 -17.06 -9.72
CA LEU A 79 0.14 -17.84 -9.37
C LEU A 79 -0.23 -19.08 -8.55
N VAL A 80 -1.04 -18.94 -7.50
CA VAL A 80 -1.38 -20.04 -6.57
C VAL A 80 -2.39 -21.02 -7.19
N TYR A 81 -3.45 -20.51 -7.82
CA TYR A 81 -4.59 -21.37 -8.22
C TYR A 81 -4.58 -21.77 -9.69
N ILE A 82 -3.90 -21.02 -10.57
CA ILE A 82 -3.86 -21.29 -12.01
C ILE A 82 -2.51 -21.94 -12.37
N GLU A 83 -1.39 -21.28 -12.05
CA GLU A 83 -0.04 -21.78 -12.35
C GLU A 83 0.42 -22.84 -11.33
N GLY A 84 0.02 -22.71 -10.07
CA GLY A 84 0.30 -23.67 -8.98
C GLY A 84 -0.32 -25.07 -9.17
N ARG A 85 -1.17 -25.27 -10.18
CA ARG A 85 -1.63 -26.61 -10.58
C ARG A 85 -0.49 -27.49 -11.14
N TYR A 86 0.60 -26.90 -11.60
CA TYR A 86 1.79 -27.66 -12.06
C TYR A 86 2.50 -28.40 -10.93
N TRP A 87 2.46 -27.90 -9.69
CA TRP A 87 3.10 -28.57 -8.54
C TRP A 87 2.41 -29.90 -8.18
N ARG A 88 1.15 -30.10 -8.61
CA ARG A 88 0.43 -31.35 -8.42
C ARG A 88 0.56 -32.32 -9.58
N HIS A 89 1.12 -31.91 -10.73
CA HIS A 89 1.16 -32.74 -11.94
C HIS A 89 2.56 -33.30 -12.28
N LYS A 90 3.64 -32.84 -11.62
CA LYS A 90 4.96 -33.50 -11.69
C LYS A 90 5.18 -34.50 -10.56
N ARG A 91 4.21 -35.40 -10.37
CA ARG A 91 4.39 -36.58 -9.52
C ARG A 91 3.67 -37.76 -10.16
N ASN A 92 4.17 -38.17 -11.32
CA ASN A 92 4.00 -39.49 -11.91
C ASN A 92 5.33 -39.85 -12.55
#